data_AF-A0A401JDI1-F1
#
_entry.id   AF-A0A401JDI1-F1
#
_cell.length_a   1.000
_cell.length_b   1.000
_cell.length_c   1.000
_cell.angle_alpha   90.00
_cell.angle_beta   90.00
_cell.angle_gamma   90.00
#
_symmetry.space_group_name_H-M   'P 1'
#
loop_
_entity.id
_entity.type
_entity.pdbx_description
1 polymer ?
#
loop_
_entity_poly.entity_id
_entity_poly.type
_entity_poly.pdbx_seq_one_letter_code
_entity_poly.pdbx_strand_id
1 'polypeptide(L)'
;MMNSEEIISVYESVANITEQMLTAARSSDWERLAALESNCASHVRTLEKSEPRSALSGEMRERKFNIIQKILADDREIRNITEPWMAQLSSLMNNTSTERKLSMTYGRNQAG
;
A
#
# COMPACT_ATOMS: atom_id res chain seq x y z
N MET A 1 -27.65 4.83 -7.19
CA MET A 1 -26.97 5.34 -5.98
C MET A 1 -26.97 4.20 -4.98
N MET A 2 -25.83 3.92 -4.36
CA MET A 2 -25.75 2.91 -3.30
C MET A 2 -26.46 3.44 -2.06
N ASN A 3 -27.19 2.59 -1.36
CA ASN A 3 -27.75 2.92 -0.06
C ASN A 3 -26.66 2.86 1.03
N SER A 4 -26.99 3.28 2.26
CA SER A 4 -26.01 3.34 3.35
C SER A 4 -25.40 1.99 3.71
N GLU A 5 -26.15 0.88 3.62
CA GLU A 5 -25.67 -0.47 3.94
C GLU A 5 -24.72 -0.98 2.86
N GLU A 6 -25.04 -0.74 1.59
CA GLU A 6 -24.18 -1.10 0.45
C GLU A 6 -22.82 -0.41 0.54
N ILE A 7 -22.77 0.86 0.99
CA ILE A 7 -21.51 1.59 1.19
C ILE A 7 -20.67 0.98 2.30
N ILE A 8 -21.31 0.65 3.44
CA ILE A 8 -20.62 0.00 4.56
C ILE A 8 -20.03 -1.34 4.12
N SER A 9 -20.77 -2.13 3.34
CA SER A 9 -20.26 -3.39 2.79
C SER A 9 -19.04 -3.20 1.89
N VAL A 10 -18.98 -2.13 1.09
CA VAL A 10 -17.79 -1.82 0.29
C VAL A 10 -16.62 -1.39 1.18
N TYR A 11 -16.85 -0.59 2.23
CA TYR A 11 -15.81 -0.25 3.21
C TYR A 11 -15.26 -1.49 3.94
N GLU A 12 -16.13 -2.40 4.35
CA GLU A 12 -15.74 -3.69 4.96
C GLU A 12 -14.93 -4.54 3.99
N SER A 13 -15.31 -4.54 2.70
CA SER A 13 -14.56 -5.23 1.66
C SER A 13 -13.15 -4.65 1.50
N VAL A 14 -13.01 -3.32 1.53
CA VAL A 14 -11.69 -2.67 1.51
C VAL A 14 -10.88 -3.06 2.74
N ALA A 15 -11.46 -3.02 3.94
CA ALA A 15 -10.76 -3.43 5.16
C ALA A 15 -10.29 -4.88 5.12
N ASN A 16 -11.10 -5.80 4.59
CA ASN A 16 -10.71 -7.19 4.40
C ASN A 16 -9.58 -7.36 3.36
N ILE A 17 -9.56 -6.55 2.31
CA ILE A 17 -8.45 -6.56 1.34
C ILE A 17 -7.17 -6.02 2.00
N THR A 18 -7.25 -4.93 2.75
CA THR A 18 -6.08 -4.36 3.45
C THR A 18 -5.51 -5.32 4.51
N GLU A 19 -6.37 -6.06 5.22
CA GLU A 19 -5.92 -7.11 6.15
C GLU A 19 -5.19 -8.26 5.43
N GLN A 20 -5.66 -8.64 4.24
CA GLN A 20 -4.96 -9.61 3.40
C GLN A 20 -3.62 -9.06 2.86
N MET A 21 -3.56 -7.76 2.53
CA MET A 21 -2.32 -7.09 2.16
C MET A 21 -1.32 -7.13 3.31
N LEU A 22 -1.76 -6.83 4.53
CA LEU A 22 -0.92 -6.91 5.72
C LEU A 22 -0.40 -8.34 5.94
N THR A 23 -1.25 -9.34 5.77
CA THR A 23 -0.84 -10.75 5.87
C THR A 23 0.22 -11.10 4.82
N ALA A 24 0.02 -10.68 3.56
CA ALA A 24 0.99 -10.90 2.48
C ALA A 24 2.32 -10.17 2.73
N ALA A 25 2.28 -8.94 3.23
CA ALA A 25 3.48 -8.19 3.61
C ALA A 25 4.26 -8.89 4.74
N ARG A 26 3.56 -9.36 5.79
CA ARG A 26 4.17 -10.12 6.89
C ARG A 26 4.80 -11.43 6.41
N SER A 27 4.22 -12.09 5.41
CA SER A 27 4.77 -13.31 4.81
C SER A 27 5.79 -13.06 3.69
N SER A 28 6.13 -11.80 3.39
CA SER A 28 7.00 -11.41 2.26
C SER A 28 6.49 -11.90 0.89
N ASP A 29 5.18 -12.08 0.73
CA ASP A 29 4.55 -12.47 -0.53
C ASP A 29 4.24 -11.22 -1.37
N TRP A 30 5.28 -10.70 -2.02
CA TRP A 30 5.23 -9.42 -2.72
C TRP A 30 4.35 -9.44 -3.97
N GLU A 31 4.27 -10.58 -4.67
CA GLU A 31 3.39 -10.73 -5.84
C GLU A 31 1.92 -10.65 -5.41
N ARG A 32 1.56 -11.36 -4.34
CA ARG A 32 0.21 -11.30 -3.78
C ARG A 32 -0.11 -9.91 -3.24
N LEU A 33 0.85 -9.25 -2.58
CA LEU A 33 0.68 -7.88 -2.10
C LEU A 33 0.33 -6.92 -3.25
N ALA A 34 1.07 -6.97 -4.36
CA ALA A 34 0.82 -6.13 -5.53
C ALA A 34 -0.54 -6.44 -6.20
N ALA A 35 -0.94 -7.71 -6.28
CA ALA A 35 -2.24 -8.10 -6.80
C ALA A 35 -3.40 -7.57 -5.93
N LEU A 36 -3.26 -7.66 -4.61
CA LEU A 36 -4.23 -7.14 -3.65
C LEU A 36 -4.32 -5.61 -3.66
N GLU A 37 -3.20 -4.90 -3.85
CA GLU A 37 -3.18 -3.44 -3.99
C GLU A 37 -4.02 -2.97 -5.18
N SER A 38 -3.87 -3.62 -6.34
CA SER A 38 -4.68 -3.32 -7.53
C SER A 38 -6.18 -3.50 -7.28
N ASN A 39 -6.55 -4.59 -6.57
CA ASN A 39 -7.92 -4.86 -6.16
C ASN A 39 -8.45 -3.79 -5.20
N CYS A 40 -7.67 -3.42 -4.19
CA CYS A 40 -8.01 -2.37 -3.23
C CYS A 40 -8.29 -1.03 -3.95
N ALA A 41 -7.40 -0.63 -4.85
CA ALA A 41 -7.53 0.60 -5.62
C ALA A 41 -8.81 0.64 -6.48
N SER A 42 -9.28 -0.51 -6.99
CA SER A 42 -10.55 -0.61 -7.72
C SER A 42 -11.77 -0.35 -6.83
N HIS A 43 -11.75 -0.90 -5.60
CA HIS A 43 -12.84 -0.72 -4.64
C HIS A 43 -12.89 0.73 -4.12
N VAL A 44 -11.74 1.34 -3.85
CA VAL A 44 -11.65 2.76 -3.45
C VAL A 44 -12.20 3.68 -4.54
N ARG A 45 -11.82 3.46 -5.81
CA ARG A 45 -12.38 4.23 -6.95
C ARG A 45 -13.90 4.08 -7.08
N THR A 46 -14.44 2.93 -6.69
CA THR A 46 -15.88 2.68 -6.72
C THR A 46 -16.60 3.46 -5.61
N LEU A 47 -16.01 3.51 -4.41
CA LEU A 47 -16.49 4.34 -3.30
C LEU A 47 -16.52 5.82 -3.67
N GLU A 48 -15.43 6.35 -4.25
CA GLU A 48 -15.34 7.76 -4.66
C GLU A 48 -16.45 8.19 -5.63
N LYS A 49 -16.89 7.29 -6.50
CA LYS A 49 -17.93 7.57 -7.52
C LYS A 49 -19.36 7.35 -7.01
N SER A 50 -19.53 6.48 -6.01
CA SER A 50 -20.84 5.91 -5.67
C SER A 50 -21.35 6.34 -4.30
N GLU A 51 -20.49 6.96 -3.48
CA GLU A 51 -20.87 7.47 -2.16
C GLU A 51 -21.89 8.62 -2.28
N PRO A 52 -23.11 8.46 -1.74
CA PRO A 52 -24.11 9.51 -1.66
C PRO A 52 -23.59 10.68 -0.83
N ARG A 53 -23.83 11.90 -1.31
CA ARG A 53 -23.62 13.12 -0.52
C ARG A 53 -24.65 13.30 0.60
N SER A 54 -25.65 12.43 0.69
CA SER A 54 -26.65 12.45 1.76
C SER A 54 -26.01 12.03 3.08
N ALA A 55 -26.42 12.68 4.17
CA ALA A 55 -25.91 12.36 5.50
C ALA A 55 -26.23 10.90 5.87
N LEU A 56 -25.19 10.10 6.15
CA LEU A 56 -25.34 8.82 6.83
C LEU A 56 -25.97 9.05 8.22
N SER A 57 -26.77 8.10 8.68
CA SER A 57 -27.26 8.08 10.06
C SER A 57 -26.08 8.02 11.04
N GLY A 58 -26.32 8.44 12.30
CA GLY A 58 -25.25 8.47 13.32
C GLY A 58 -24.54 7.13 13.51
N GLU A 59 -25.31 6.04 13.57
CA GLU A 59 -24.79 4.68 13.71
C GLU A 59 -23.94 4.24 12.49
N MET A 60 -24.40 4.53 11.28
CA MET A 60 -23.65 4.18 10.06
C MET A 60 -22.37 5.00 9.93
N ARG A 61 -22.37 6.25 10.41
CA ARG A 61 -21.16 7.08 10.44
C ARG A 61 -20.11 6.52 11.42
N GLU A 62 -20.54 6.05 12.59
CA GLU A 62 -19.65 5.43 13.57
C GLU A 62 -19.04 4.13 13.02
N ARG A 63 -19.86 3.27 12.39
CA ARG A 63 -19.36 2.05 11.73
C ARG A 63 -18.33 2.39 10.64
N LYS A 64 -18.65 3.34 9.75
CA LYS A 64 -17.72 3.81 8.72
C LYS A 64 -16.41 4.30 9.33
N PHE A 65 -16.48 5.09 10.42
CA PHE A 65 -15.30 5.62 11.09
C PHE A 65 -14.40 4.49 11.62
N ASN A 66 -14.98 3.49 12.30
CA ASN A 66 -14.24 2.34 12.82
C ASN A 66 -13.55 1.55 11.71
N ILE A 67 -14.23 1.35 10.57
CA ILE A 67 -13.65 0.64 9.42
C ILE A 67 -12.47 1.43 8.82
N ILE A 68 -12.60 2.75 8.66
CA ILE A 68 -11.52 3.61 8.15
C ILE A 68 -10.31 3.57 9.10
N GLN A 69 -10.53 3.62 10.41
CA GLN A 69 -9.45 3.49 11.40
C GLN A 69 -8.70 2.17 11.26
N LYS A 70 -9.42 1.05 11.06
CA LYS A 70 -8.80 -0.26 10.80
C LYS A 70 -7.95 -0.24 9.53
N ILE A 71 -8.51 0.23 8.42
CA ILE A 71 -7.78 0.34 7.14
C ILE A 71 -6.48 1.12 7.33
N LEU A 72 -6.53 2.30 7.96
CA LEU A 72 -5.36 3.15 8.17
C LEU A 72 -4.31 2.51 9.09
N ALA A 73 -4.74 1.75 10.10
CA ALA A 73 -3.84 1.02 10.97
C ALA A 73 -3.09 -0.08 10.21
N ASP A 74 -3.81 -0.87 9.42
CA ASP A 74 -3.23 -1.95 8.60
C ASP A 74 -2.27 -1.36 7.54
N ASP A 75 -2.68 -0.27 6.88
CA ASP A 75 -1.87 0.48 5.90
C ASP A 75 -0.55 1.00 6.48
N ARG A 76 -0.58 1.47 7.73
CA ARG A 76 0.62 1.91 8.45
C ARG A 76 1.54 0.74 8.71
N GLU A 77 1.00 -0.41 9.10
CA GLU A 77 1.81 -1.59 9.37
C GLU A 77 2.44 -2.16 8.08
N ILE A 78 1.71 -2.18 6.97
CA ILE A 78 2.25 -2.54 5.65
C ILE A 78 3.44 -1.63 5.29
N ARG A 79 3.33 -0.32 5.51
CA ARG A 79 4.44 0.63 5.26
C ARG A 79 5.64 0.35 6.16
N ASN A 80 5.43 0.09 7.44
CA ASN A 80 6.52 -0.27 8.36
C ASN A 80 7.29 -1.53 7.91
N ILE A 81 6.64 -2.45 7.20
CA ILE A 81 7.28 -3.66 6.66
C ILE A 81 8.00 -3.36 5.34
N THR A 82 7.36 -2.62 4.44
CA THR A 82 7.84 -2.42 3.06
C THR A 82 8.89 -1.32 2.92
N GLU A 83 8.78 -0.22 3.67
CA GLU A 83 9.66 0.94 3.56
C GLU A 83 11.13 0.64 3.91
N PRO A 84 11.46 -0.11 4.99
CA PRO A 84 12.85 -0.41 5.32
C PRO A 84 13.57 -1.22 4.24
N TRP A 85 12.89 -2.21 3.66
CA TRP A 85 13.47 -3.04 2.61
C TRP A 85 13.72 -2.24 1.32
N MET A 86 12.80 -1.34 0.94
CA MET A 86 13.02 -0.44 -0.19
C MET A 86 14.18 0.52 0.04
N ALA A 87 14.33 1.05 1.27
CA ALA A 87 15.47 1.88 1.63
C ALA A 87 16.80 1.10 1.50
N GLN A 88 16.84 -0.15 1.97
CA GLN A 88 18.02 -1.01 1.81
C GLN A 88 18.34 -1.32 0.35
N LEU A 89 17.33 -1.67 -0.46
CA LEU A 89 17.51 -1.94 -1.89
C LEU A 89 18.07 -0.73 -2.63
N SER A 90 17.53 0.47 -2.37
CA SER A 90 18.02 1.70 -2.97
C SER A 90 19.48 1.99 -2.60
N SER A 91 19.87 1.74 -1.35
CA SER A 91 21.26 1.87 -0.89
C SER A 91 22.20 0.92 -1.65
N LEU A 92 21.84 -0.35 -1.80
CA LEU A 92 22.62 -1.34 -2.54
C LEU A 92 22.81 -0.96 -4.02
N MET A 93 21.75 -0.47 -4.67
CA MET A 93 21.81 0.00 -6.06
C MET A 93 22.73 1.22 -6.23
N ASN A 94 22.69 2.15 -5.27
CA ASN A 94 23.54 3.35 -5.27
C ASN A 94 25.03 2.99 -5.04
N ASN A 95 25.31 2.05 -4.14
CA ASN A 95 26.66 1.57 -3.87
C ASN A 95 27.27 0.89 -5.11
N THR A 96 26.50 0.01 -5.77
CA THR A 96 26.96 -0.70 -6.99
C THR A 96 27.27 0.27 -8.14
N SER A 97 26.51 1.37 -8.24
CA SER A 97 26.75 2.42 -9.25
C SER A 97 28.00 3.24 -8.94
N THR A 98 28.25 3.47 -7.66
CA THR A 98 29.44 4.19 -7.16
C THR A 98 30.71 3.35 -7.35
N GLU A 99 30.66 2.06 -7.06
CA GLU A 99 31.76 1.10 -7.28
C GLU A 99 32.13 0.99 -8.76
N ARG A 100 31.15 0.90 -9.67
CA ARG A 100 31.40 0.90 -11.12
C ARG A 100 32.09 2.18 -11.58
N LYS A 101 31.67 3.34 -11.07
CA LYS A 101 32.27 4.63 -11.42
C LYS A 101 33.73 4.70 -10.95
N LEU A 102 34.00 4.30 -9.71
CA LEU A 102 35.35 4.24 -9.15
C LEU A 102 36.25 3.30 -9.94
N SER A 103 35.79 2.07 -10.23
CA SER A 103 36.53 1.09 -11.05
C SER A 103 36.86 1.63 -12.44
N MET A 104 35.94 2.33 -13.11
CA MET A 104 36.22 2.97 -14.41
C MET A 104 37.28 4.08 -14.34
N THR A 105 37.28 4.90 -13.28
CA THR A 105 38.29 5.95 -13.10
C THR A 105 39.67 5.40 -12.76
N TYR A 106 39.77 4.41 -11.88
CA TYR A 106 41.05 3.83 -11.49
C TYR A 106 41.62 2.88 -12.55
N GLY A 107 40.79 2.13 -13.28
CA GLY A 107 41.23 1.29 -14.40
C GLY A 107 41.73 2.09 -15.61
N ARG A 108 41.26 3.33 -15.79
CA ARG A 108 41.74 4.23 -16.85
C ARG A 108 43.11 4.85 -16.54
N ASN A 109 43.51 4.93 -15.27
CA ASN A 109 44.79 5.50 -14.84
C ASN A 109 45.95 4.49 -14.76
N GLN A 110 45.73 3.22 -15.12
CA GLN A 110 46.78 2.18 -15.16
C GLN A 110 47.22 1.80 -16.59
N ALA A 111 46.61 2.40 -17.62
CA ALA A 111 47.01 2.25 -19.02
C ALA A 111 47.72 3.53 -19.49
N GLY A 112 48.93 3.76 -18.99
CA GLY A 112 49.81 4.86 -19.35
C GLY A 112 51.27 4.44 -19.22
#